data_AF-A0A838H8I7-F1
#
_entry.id   AF-A0A838H8I7-F1
#
_cell.length_a   1.000
_cell.length_b   1.000
_cell.length_c   1.000
_cell.angle_alpha   90.00
_cell.angle_beta   90.00
_cell.angle_gamma   90.00
#
_symmetry.space_group_name_H-M   'P 1'
#
loop_
_entity.id
_entity.type
_entity.pdbx_description
1 polymer ?
#
loop_
_entity_poly.entity_id
_entity_poly.type
_entity_poly.pdbx_seq_one_letter_code
_entity_poly.pdbx_strand_id
1 'polypeptide(L)' 'FHAYYRDRRVVDADDPVTSAARLALVDSTRLALRNTLGLLGISAPDSM' A
#
# COMPACT_ATOMS: atom_id res chain seq x y z
N PHE A 1 -3.78 0.69 7.75
CA PHE A 1 -2.60 1.04 6.94
C PHE A 1 -1.81 2.23 7.52
N HIS A 2 -2.45 3.36 7.88
CA HIS A 2 -1.75 4.54 8.40
C HIS A 2 -0.76 4.27 9.56
N ALA A 3 -1.17 3.51 10.60
CA ALA A 3 -0.28 3.19 11.72
C ALA A 3 0.95 2.39 11.26
N TYR A 4 0.75 1.42 10.37
CA TYR A 4 1.85 0.63 9.80
C TYR A 4 2.89 1.49 9.08
N TYR A 5 2.45 2.44 8.24
CA TYR A 5 3.35 3.33 7.49
C TYR A 5 4.10 4.31 8.41
N ARG A 6 3.47 4.73 9.51
CA ARG A 6 4.12 5.57 10.54
C ARG A 6 5.21 4.80 11.27
N ASP A 7 4.89 3.58 11.70
CA ASP A 7 5.72 2.83 12.64
C ASP A 7 6.79 1.99 11.92
N ARG A 8 6.64 1.73 10.61
CA ARG A 8 7.55 0.93 9.80
C ARG A 8 8.03 1.73 8.59
N ARG A 9 9.35 1.84 8.44
CA ARG A 9 9.98 2.41 7.24
C ARG A 9 9.75 1.48 6.05
N VAL A 10 8.94 1.88 5.08
CA VAL A 10 8.59 1.04 3.92
C VAL A 10 9.70 1.04 2.87
N VAL A 11 10.36 2.20 2.66
CA VAL A 11 11.46 2.35 1.71
C VAL A 11 12.74 2.61 2.47
N ASP A 12 13.61 1.62 2.47
CA ASP A 12 14.93 1.66 3.08
C ASP A 12 15.97 1.12 2.10
N ALA A 13 16.96 1.96 1.78
CA ALA A 13 18.01 1.60 0.84
C ALA A 13 19.00 0.59 1.46
N ASP A 14 19.12 0.59 2.79
CA ASP A 14 20.03 -0.28 3.53
C ASP A 14 19.42 -1.67 3.80
N ASP A 15 18.10 -1.81 3.65
CA ASP A 15 17.36 -3.08 3.77
C ASP A 15 16.36 -3.28 2.61
N PRO A 16 16.86 -3.61 1.41
CA PRO A 16 16.03 -3.74 0.21
C PRO A 16 15.09 -4.95 0.25
N VAL A 17 15.47 -6.03 0.95
CA VAL A 17 14.65 -7.25 1.04
C VAL A 17 13.40 -7.00 1.86
N THR A 18 13.57 -6.41 3.05
CA THR A 18 12.42 -6.03 3.88
C THR A 18 11.60 -4.96 3.16
N SER A 19 12.24 -3.97 2.53
CA SER A 19 11.52 -2.93 1.77
C SER A 19 10.64 -3.52 0.67
N ALA A 20 11.14 -4.50 -0.10
CA ALA A 20 10.36 -5.18 -1.12
C ALA A 20 9.12 -5.90 -0.54
N ALA A 21 9.28 -6.60 0.59
CA ALA A 21 8.17 -7.24 1.27
C ALA A 21 7.12 -6.24 1.77
N ARG A 22 7.57 -5.10 2.32
CA ARG A 22 6.69 -4.02 2.77
C ARG A 22 5.96 -3.37 1.59
N LEU A 23 6.64 -3.14 0.47
CA LEU A 23 6.04 -2.61 -0.77
C LEU A 23 4.96 -3.55 -1.33
N ALA A 24 5.15 -4.86 -1.28
CA ALA A 24 4.12 -5.82 -1.68
C ALA A 24 2.86 -5.72 -0.81
N LEU A 25 3.01 -5.46 0.51
CA LEU A 25 1.88 -5.20 1.40
C LEU A 25 1.15 -3.88 1.06
N VAL A 26 1.90 -2.84 0.69
CA VAL A 26 1.33 -1.57 0.22
C VAL A 26 0.51 -1.79 -1.04
N ASP A 27 1.05 -2.51 -2.03
CA ASP A 27 0.33 -2.78 -3.27
C ASP A 27 -0.93 -3.63 -3.03
N SER A 28 -0.85 -4.63 -2.14
CA SER A 28 -2.01 -5.42 -1.73
C SER A 28 -3.12 -4.53 -1.14
N THR A 29 -2.75 -3.54 -0.32
CA THR A 29 -3.70 -2.57 0.24
C THR A 29 -4.32 -1.71 -0.86
N ARG A 30 -3.52 -1.25 -1.82
CA ARG A 30 -3.99 -0.47 -2.99
C ARG A 30 -5.01 -1.26 -3.81
N LEU A 31 -4.73 -2.54 -4.09
CA LEU A 31 -5.64 -3.42 -4.82
C LEU A 31 -6.95 -3.65 -4.06
N ALA A 32 -6.88 -3.89 -2.74
CA ALA A 32 -8.06 -4.06 -1.90
C ALA A 32 -8.95 -2.82 -1.92
N LEU A 33 -8.37 -1.62 -1.76
CA LEU A 33 -9.09 -0.35 -1.81
C LEU A 33 -9.72 -0.13 -3.18
N ARG A 34 -8.97 -0.32 -4.27
CA ARG A 34 -9.48 -0.16 -5.64
C ARG A 34 -10.68 -1.05 -5.92
N ASN A 35 -10.57 -2.34 -5.57
CA ASN A 35 -11.65 -3.29 -5.82
C ASN A 35 -12.87 -2.97 -4.97
N THR A 36 -12.68 -2.62 -3.69
CA THR A 36 -13.79 -2.28 -2.77
C THR A 36 -14.50 -1.01 -3.20
N LEU A 37 -13.77 0.05 -3.58
CA LEU A 37 -14.35 1.28 -4.12
C LEU A 37 -15.10 1.00 -5.43
N GLY A 38 -14.54 0.16 -6.31
CA GLY A 38 -15.21 -0.27 -7.53
C GLY A 38 -16.55 -0.98 -7.27
N LEU A 39 -16.64 -1.82 -6.25
CA LEU A 39 -17.90 -2.45 -5.83
C LEU A 39 -18.94 -1.43 -5.34
N LEU A 40 -18.50 -0.29 -4.80
CA LEU A 40 -19.37 0.81 -4.37
C LEU A 40 -19.73 1.78 -5.52
N GLY A 41 -19.26 1.53 -6.74
CA GLY A 41 -19.44 2.44 -7.88
C GLY A 41 -18.58 3.71 -7.78
N ILE A 42 -17.53 3.70 -6.95
CA ILE A 42 -16.63 4.83 -6.74
C ILE A 42 -15.33 4.58 -7.51
N SER A 43 -14.92 5.55 -8.33
CA SER A 43 -13.61 5.50 -8.99
C SER A 43 -12.50 5.67 -7.97
N ALA A 44 -11.57 4.72 -7.93
CA ALA A 44 -10.35 4.89 -7.14
C ALA A 44 -9.40 5.91 -7.80
N PRO A 45 -8.72 6.76 -7.03
CA PRO A 45 -7.75 7.71 -7.57
C PRO A 45 -6.47 7.00 -8.08
N ASP A 46 -5.84 7.57 -9.11
CA ASP A 46 -4.60 7.05 -9.70
C ASP A 46 -3.37 7.29 -8.81
N SER A 47 -3.43 8.28 -7.92
CA SER A 47 -2.42 8.57 -6.89
C SER A 47 -3.08 8.70 -5.52
N MET A 48 -2.48 8.07 -4.52
CA MET A 48 -2.82 8.28 -3.10
C MET A 48 -2.05 9.48 -2.54
#